data_AF-A0A2R6IE91-F1
#
_entry.id   AF-A0A2R6IE91-F1
#
_cell.length_a   1.000
_cell.length_b   1.000
_cell.length_c   1.000
_cell.angle_alpha   90.00
_cell.angle_beta   90.00
_cell.angle_gamma   90.00
#
_symmetry.space_group_name_H-M   'P 1'
#
loop_
_entity.id
_entity.type
_entity.pdbx_description
1 polymer ?
#
loop_
_entity_poly.entity_id
_entity_poly.type
_entity_poly.pdbx_seq_one_letter_code
_entity_poly.pdbx_strand_id
1 'polypeptide(L)'
;MSSAETATTTYDGDVGWKKRPPVVLECPRCESQILQHHAWDDIDCPNCVASFDRGDFSDLKLVSMTCPVCKNVMQHGQRHPEQVNFPEWATCDDCRYHWEFKHSY
;
A
#
# COMPACT_ATOMS: atom_id res chain seq x y z
N MET A 1 -19.16 9.17 -39.17
CA MET A 1 -18.18 8.26 -38.53
C MET A 1 -17.37 9.12 -37.57
N SER A 2 -17.80 9.24 -36.31
CA SER A 2 -17.02 9.96 -35.30
C SER A 2 -16.30 8.93 -34.45
N SER A 3 -15.01 8.74 -34.70
CA SER A 3 -14.14 8.01 -33.79
C SER A 3 -13.99 8.86 -32.53
N ALA A 4 -14.58 8.42 -31.42
CA ALA A 4 -14.20 8.92 -30.12
C ALA A 4 -12.77 8.40 -29.86
N GLU A 5 -11.78 9.28 -30.00
CA GLU A 5 -10.44 9.01 -29.50
C GLU A 5 -10.53 8.97 -27.98
N THR A 6 -10.68 7.77 -27.43
CA THR A 6 -10.53 7.53 -26.00
C THR A 6 -9.08 7.81 -25.66
N ALA A 7 -8.78 9.03 -25.23
CA ALA A 7 -7.53 9.36 -24.57
C ALA A 7 -7.48 8.60 -23.24
N THR A 8 -7.02 7.35 -23.29
CA THR A 8 -6.62 6.60 -22.09
C THR A 8 -5.36 7.29 -21.57
N THR A 9 -5.54 8.30 -20.72
CA THR A 9 -4.43 8.85 -19.95
C THR A 9 -4.12 7.83 -18.86
N THR A 10 -3.41 6.77 -19.23
CA THR A 10 -2.83 5.82 -18.26
C THR A 10 -1.77 6.60 -17.50
N TYR A 11 -2.07 7.00 -16.27
CA TYR A 11 -1.00 7.38 -15.35
C TYR A 11 -0.28 6.08 -14.96
N ASP A 12 1.01 6.00 -15.30
CA ASP A 12 1.92 4.91 -14.94
C ASP A 12 1.72 4.52 -13.46
N GLY A 13 1.15 3.34 -13.24
CA GLY A 13 1.05 2.74 -11.92
C GLY A 13 2.30 1.94 -11.58
N ASP A 14 2.61 1.80 -10.29
CA ASP A 14 3.72 0.98 -9.85
C ASP A 14 3.29 -0.48 -9.62
N VAL A 15 4.20 -1.40 -9.90
CA VAL A 15 3.93 -2.83 -9.81
C VAL A 15 4.95 -3.52 -8.90
N GLY A 16 4.44 -4.42 -8.05
CA GLY A 16 5.23 -5.30 -7.19
C GLY A 16 5.51 -4.75 -5.79
N TRP A 17 5.87 -5.66 -4.89
CA TRP A 17 6.06 -5.37 -3.45
C TRP A 17 7.07 -4.26 -3.17
N LYS A 18 8.18 -4.22 -3.93
CA LYS A 18 9.26 -3.25 -3.71
C LYS A 18 8.80 -1.79 -3.87
N LYS A 19 7.75 -1.56 -4.66
CA LYS A 19 7.17 -0.24 -4.94
C LYS A 19 5.84 0.00 -4.23
N ARG A 20 5.54 -0.81 -3.21
CA ARG A 20 4.33 -0.63 -2.40
C ARG A 20 4.29 0.79 -1.82
N PRO A 21 3.15 1.49 -1.90
CA PRO A 21 2.97 2.79 -1.30
C PRO A 21 3.28 2.79 0.21
N PRO A 22 3.65 3.95 0.78
CA PRO A 22 3.75 4.11 2.22
C PRO A 22 2.46 3.71 2.92
N VAL A 23 2.56 3.18 4.13
CA VAL A 23 1.39 2.75 4.89
C VAL A 23 1.42 3.20 6.33
N VAL A 24 0.24 3.23 6.92
CA VAL A 24 0.04 3.36 8.35
C VAL A 24 -0.42 2.01 8.90
N LEU A 25 0.31 1.49 9.88
CA LEU A 25 0.01 0.26 10.60
C LEU A 25 -0.40 0.59 12.04
N GLU A 26 -1.15 -0.29 12.68
CA GLU A 26 -1.45 -0.21 14.11
C GLU A 26 -0.42 -1.02 14.91
N CYS A 27 0.20 -0.41 15.91
CA CYS A 27 1.15 -1.10 16.79
C CYS A 27 0.40 -2.11 17.69
N PRO A 28 0.73 -3.41 17.66
CA PRO A 28 0.04 -4.41 18.48
C PRO A 28 0.36 -4.29 19.99
N ARG A 29 1.35 -3.48 20.37
CA ARG A 29 1.77 -3.31 21.78
C ARG A 29 1.15 -2.11 22.48
N CYS A 30 0.86 -1.05 21.74
CA CYS A 30 0.39 0.22 22.33
C CYS A 30 -0.67 0.94 21.50
N GLU A 31 -1.16 0.29 20.44
CA GLU A 31 -2.26 0.76 19.57
C GLU A 31 -1.99 2.07 18.82
N SER A 32 -0.76 2.61 18.92
CA SER A 32 -0.36 3.80 18.17
C SER A 32 -0.16 3.49 16.69
N GLN A 33 -0.29 4.51 15.86
CA GLN A 33 -0.01 4.42 14.43
C GLN A 33 1.49 4.40 14.14
N ILE A 34 1.92 3.54 13.22
CA ILE A 34 3.29 3.42 12.73
C ILE A 34 3.30 3.72 11.25
N LEU A 35 4.14 4.67 10.82
CA LEU A 35 4.37 4.96 9.41
C LEU A 35 5.53 4.11 8.89
N GLN A 36 5.26 3.27 7.91
CA GLN A 36 6.30 2.56 7.16
C GLN A 36 6.43 3.20 5.77
N HIS A 37 7.56 3.86 5.51
CA HIS A 37 7.78 4.63 4.29
C HIS A 37 8.05 3.75 3.07
N HIS A 38 8.95 2.76 3.19
CA HIS A 38 9.27 1.82 2.14
C HIS A 38 8.97 0.38 2.55
N ALA A 39 8.66 -0.48 1.57
CA ALA A 39 8.34 -1.89 1.80
C ALA A 39 9.49 -2.74 2.38
N TRP A 40 10.71 -2.22 2.34
CA TRP A 40 11.92 -2.92 2.81
C TRP A 40 12.41 -2.42 4.16
N ASP A 41 11.83 -1.34 4.66
CA ASP A 41 12.17 -0.78 5.96
C ASP A 41 11.59 -1.67 7.05
N ASP A 42 12.31 -1.75 8.17
CA ASP A 42 11.76 -2.29 9.40
C ASP A 42 10.62 -1.39 9.91
N ILE A 43 9.78 -1.94 10.77
CA ILE A 43 8.56 -1.29 11.25
C ILE A 43 8.78 -0.90 12.70
N ASP A 44 9.23 0.34 12.90
CA ASP A 44 9.56 0.86 14.23
C ASP A 44 8.44 1.73 14.79
N CYS A 45 7.88 1.31 15.92
CA CYS A 45 6.88 2.09 16.62
C CYS A 45 7.53 3.29 17.34
N PRO A 46 7.19 4.54 16.99
CA PRO A 46 7.81 5.72 17.60
C PRO A 46 7.36 5.95 19.04
N ASN A 47 6.30 5.27 19.50
CA ASN A 47 5.70 5.50 20.82
C ASN A 47 6.22 4.52 21.89
N CYS A 48 6.27 3.22 21.59
CA CYS A 48 6.67 2.19 22.55
C CYS A 48 8.00 1.51 22.21
N VAL A 49 8.69 1.96 21.14
CA VAL A 49 10.00 1.45 20.70
C VAL A 49 9.98 -0.05 20.37
N ALA A 50 8.80 -0.60 20.06
CA ALA A 50 8.69 -1.92 19.46
C ALA A 50 9.20 -1.86 18.02
N SER A 51 9.97 -2.86 17.61
CA SER A 51 10.46 -3.03 16.25
C SER A 51 9.96 -4.37 15.73
N PHE A 52 9.46 -4.37 14.49
CA PHE A 52 9.01 -5.55 13.76
C PHE A 52 9.76 -5.61 12.44
N ASP A 53 10.07 -6.81 11.98
CA ASP A 53 10.77 -6.95 10.71
C ASP A 53 9.81 -6.75 9.52
N ARG A 54 10.37 -6.64 8.32
CA ARG A 54 9.56 -6.51 7.08
C ARG A 54 8.65 -7.71 6.79
N GLY A 55 8.97 -8.89 7.32
CA GLY A 55 8.19 -10.12 7.16
C GLY A 55 6.96 -10.14 8.06
N ASP A 56 7.04 -9.52 9.24
CA ASP A 56 5.94 -9.35 10.19
C ASP A 56 4.79 -8.48 9.63
N PHE A 57 5.01 -7.78 8.52
CA PHE A 57 4.03 -6.88 7.90
C PHE A 57 2.63 -7.49 7.78
N SER A 58 2.53 -8.74 7.31
CA SER A 58 1.26 -9.42 7.08
C SER A 58 0.48 -9.73 8.35
N ASP A 59 1.16 -9.69 9.50
CA ASP A 59 0.57 -9.97 10.81
C ASP A 59 0.17 -8.68 11.54
N LEU A 60 0.58 -7.52 11.00
CA LEU A 60 0.22 -6.21 11.52
C LEU A 60 -1.06 -5.69 10.87
N LYS A 61 -1.88 -5.01 11.67
CA LYS A 61 -3.13 -4.42 11.19
C LYS A 61 -2.82 -3.17 10.35
N LEU A 62 -3.16 -3.24 9.07
CA LEU A 62 -3.13 -2.09 8.17
C LEU A 62 -4.26 -1.12 8.47
N VAL A 63 -3.91 0.13 8.74
CA VAL A 63 -4.86 1.23 8.96
C VAL A 63 -5.18 1.94 7.64
N SER A 64 -4.14 2.28 6.87
CA SER A 64 -4.31 2.96 5.58
C SER A 64 -3.07 2.85 4.70
N MET A 65 -3.26 3.07 3.40
CA MET A 65 -2.18 3.29 2.44
C MET A 65 -2.20 4.75 1.99
N THR A 66 -1.02 5.36 1.85
CA THR A 66 -0.86 6.77 1.49
C THR A 66 -0.29 6.88 0.07
N CYS A 67 -0.91 7.71 -0.77
CA CYS A 67 -0.45 7.94 -2.12
C CYS A 67 0.96 8.55 -2.14
N PRO A 68 1.93 7.94 -2.84
CA PRO A 68 3.28 8.48 -2.89
C PRO A 68 3.36 9.81 -3.65
N VAL A 69 2.39 10.09 -4.53
CA VAL A 69 2.31 11.29 -5.37
C VAL A 69 1.66 12.46 -4.62
N CYS A 70 0.38 12.37 -4.27
CA CYS A 70 -0.38 13.48 -3.67
C CYS A 70 -0.55 13.40 -2.15
N LYS A 71 -0.06 12.34 -1.50
CA LYS A 71 -0.15 12.10 -0.03
C LYS A 71 -1.56 11.87 0.53
N ASN A 72 -2.58 11.74 -0.33
CA ASN A 72 -3.92 11.37 0.11
C ASN A 72 -4.02 9.88 0.43
N VAL A 73 -5.00 9.52 1.25
CA VAL A 73 -5.33 8.12 1.56
C VAL A 73 -5.85 7.43 0.29
N MET A 74 -5.34 6.23 0.05
CA MET A 74 -5.71 5.41 -1.10
C MET A 74 -6.80 4.41 -0.73
N GLN A 75 -7.67 4.09 -1.68
CA GLN A 75 -8.48 2.88 -1.63
C GLN A 75 -7.57 1.68 -1.83
N HIS A 76 -7.74 0.61 -1.06
CA HIS A 76 -6.93 -0.58 -1.19
C HIS A 76 -7.73 -1.84 -0.88
N GLY A 77 -7.24 -2.99 -1.31
CA GLY A 77 -7.91 -4.26 -1.05
C GLY A 77 -7.08 -5.48 -1.43
N GLN A 78 -7.70 -6.64 -1.20
CA GLN A 78 -7.18 -7.96 -1.55
C GLN A 78 -7.95 -8.50 -2.75
N ARG A 79 -7.26 -9.26 -3.61
CA ARG A 79 -7.86 -10.09 -4.67
C ARG A 79 -8.00 -11.54 -4.20
N HIS A 80 -7.08 -11.99 -3.34
CA HIS A 80 -6.94 -13.37 -2.85
C HIS A 80 -6.79 -13.39 -1.31
N PRO A 81 -7.86 -13.09 -0.56
CA PRO A 81 -7.82 -13.00 0.90
C PRO A 81 -7.47 -14.33 1.58
N GLU A 82 -7.70 -15.47 0.91
CA GLU A 82 -7.31 -16.79 1.42
C GLU A 82 -5.83 -17.15 1.20
N GLN A 83 -5.09 -16.36 0.41
CA GLN A 83 -3.68 -16.63 0.07
C GLN A 83 -2.73 -15.65 0.77
N VAL A 84 -3.14 -14.39 0.93
CA VAL A 84 -2.31 -13.33 1.51
C VAL A 84 -3.10 -12.45 2.47
N ASN A 85 -2.46 -12.05 3.57
CA ASN A 85 -3.06 -11.20 4.60
C ASN A 85 -2.71 -9.70 4.42
N PHE A 86 -2.20 -9.30 3.26
CA PHE A 86 -1.81 -7.90 2.95
C PHE A 86 -2.56 -7.39 1.71
N PRO A 87 -2.71 -6.08 1.51
CA PRO A 87 -3.37 -5.53 0.32
C PRO A 87 -2.58 -5.84 -0.95
N GLU A 88 -3.29 -6.25 -1.99
CA GLU A 88 -2.73 -6.59 -3.29
C GLU A 88 -2.90 -5.48 -4.33
N TRP A 89 -3.69 -4.47 -4.04
CA TRP A 89 -3.83 -3.30 -4.88
C TRP A 89 -4.17 -2.08 -4.05
N ALA A 90 -3.82 -0.91 -4.59
CA ALA A 90 -4.22 0.38 -4.05
C ALA A 90 -4.41 1.40 -5.18
N THR A 91 -5.47 2.21 -5.11
CA THR A 91 -5.77 3.27 -6.08
C THR A 91 -6.01 4.59 -5.35
N CYS A 92 -5.38 5.65 -5.85
CA CYS A 92 -5.68 7.01 -5.44
C CYS A 92 -6.71 7.63 -6.40
N ASP A 93 -7.87 8.02 -5.88
CA ASP A 93 -8.93 8.60 -6.69
C ASP A 93 -8.61 10.04 -7.15
N ASP A 94 -7.79 10.77 -6.38
CA ASP A 94 -7.46 12.17 -6.66
C ASP A 94 -6.48 12.35 -7.82
N CYS A 95 -5.37 11.60 -7.81
CA CYS A 95 -4.32 11.70 -8.83
C CYS A 95 -4.28 10.52 -9.80
N ARG A 96 -5.21 9.57 -9.65
CA ARG A 96 -5.34 8.37 -10.49
C ARG A 96 -4.13 7.42 -10.44
N TYR A 97 -3.22 7.61 -9.49
CA TYR A 97 -2.11 6.68 -9.24
C TYR A 97 -2.64 5.33 -8.80
N HIS A 98 -2.10 4.26 -9.38
CA HIS A 98 -2.44 2.88 -9.06
C HIS A 98 -1.18 2.10 -8.67
N TRP A 99 -1.30 1.23 -7.68
CA TRP A 99 -0.31 0.23 -7.35
C TRP A 99 -0.96 -1.15 -7.34
N GLU A 100 -0.24 -2.15 -7.86
CA GLU A 100 -0.66 -3.54 -7.75
C GLU A 100 0.49 -4.48 -7.37
N PHE A 101 0.15 -5.50 -6.59
CA PHE A 101 1.02 -6.61 -6.27
C PHE A 101 1.11 -7.56 -7.46
N LYS A 102 2.34 -7.94 -7.82
CA LYS A 102 2.61 -8.89 -8.89
C LYS A 102 2.91 -10.25 -8.29
N HIS A 103 2.01 -11.20 -8.53
CA HIS A 103 2.28 -12.61 -8.29
C HIS A 103 3.32 -13.10 -9.29
N SER A 104 4.46 -13.57 -8.79
CA SER A 104 5.34 -14.43 -9.56
C SER A 104 4.85 -15.86 -9.39
N TYR A 105 4.02 -16.33 -10.33
CA TYR A 105 3.71 -17.75 -10.48
C TYR A 105 4.89 -18.50 -11.09
#